data_AF-A0AA38TZ35-F1
#
_entry.id   AF-A0AA38TZ35-F1
#
_cell.length_a   1.000
_cell.length_b   1.000
_cell.length_c   1.000
_cell.angle_alpha   90.00
_cell.angle_beta   90.00
_cell.angle_gamma   90.00
#
_symmetry.space_group_name_H-M   'P 1'
#
loop_
_entity.id
_entity.type
_entity.pdbx_description
1 polymer ?
#
loop_
_entity_poly.entity_id
_entity_poly.type
_entity_poly.pdbx_seq_one_letter_code
_entity_poly.pdbx_strand_id
1 'polypeptide(L)'
;MLDDVNSSVSRFVPQDMVTSVVQAINFFNTEVASIHTVKDMWTIAPVDLNEITTFPTCFAYGLLVFVTGSRIVRSPSTEQSSRALLTQLRLHQYRLELTRALNDELGYEKSRLSMFTLGAIILILQITINGLASAEWQLHYRATWTLINTRGGFRQELNGPALEELFEMLIIGYVAKCTSPSLQQLTCLPDLRDLDLIMQAYSFGVHPAFTCPAPLFAEMIRINDHRRRKALLQQQESERHHPVNQANAYTNETQLKILEGAVARQQRDMVVAETVALLTCVLNFQLAEWAQEKDAGRGCYDAWLRQGRVNISAIVIFAILSLPMSPDETRERDLPAGWNAQERAGLCAEYTSLLAAELVHVLQKSDHLDMSLCWPAIALGVSAAGGPPAHQGVVSQFLLRLGKEHGTVAPYKANEVLQRFWQSGKASWDDCFDRPYAFFT
;
A
#
# COMPACT_ATOMS: atom_id res chain seq x y z
N MET A 1 -18.94 22.15 -43.31
CA MET A 1 -19.96 22.80 -42.48
C MET A 1 -20.67 21.73 -41.67
N LEU A 2 -19.95 21.22 -40.68
CA LEU A 2 -20.51 20.63 -39.46
C LEU A 2 -19.57 21.20 -38.41
N ASP A 3 -20.02 22.32 -37.85
CA ASP A 3 -19.22 23.17 -36.99
C ASP A 3 -18.90 22.49 -35.67
N ASP A 4 -17.65 22.71 -35.24
CA ASP A 4 -17.09 22.50 -33.91
C ASP A 4 -17.94 23.17 -32.82
N VAL A 5 -19.05 22.53 -32.44
CA VAL A 5 -19.85 22.93 -31.28
C VAL A 5 -19.67 21.88 -30.19
N ASN A 6 -18.58 22.03 -29.44
CA ASN A 6 -18.44 21.85 -27.99
C ASN A 6 -17.06 21.29 -27.59
N SER A 7 -16.06 22.17 -27.50
CA SER A 7 -15.00 22.02 -26.50
C SER A 7 -14.49 23.39 -26.06
N SER A 8 -15.37 24.25 -25.54
CA SER A 8 -14.97 25.51 -24.92
C SER A 8 -14.60 25.34 -23.44
N VAL A 9 -14.12 24.16 -23.04
CA VAL A 9 -13.43 24.00 -21.76
C VAL A 9 -11.98 24.38 -22.02
N SER A 10 -11.53 25.48 -21.41
CA SER A 10 -10.13 25.85 -21.43
C SER A 10 -9.30 24.66 -20.95
N ARG A 11 -8.42 24.12 -21.79
CA ARG A 11 -7.53 23.00 -21.43
C ARG A 11 -6.50 23.38 -20.38
N PHE A 12 -6.23 24.67 -20.25
CA PHE A 12 -5.33 25.24 -19.27
C PHE A 12 -6.14 26.01 -18.22
N VAL A 13 -5.52 26.20 -17.06
CA VAL A 13 -6.14 26.85 -15.90
C VAL A 13 -6.83 28.18 -16.30
N PRO A 14 -8.16 28.29 -16.16
CA PRO A 14 -8.90 29.52 -16.39
C PRO A 14 -8.40 30.67 -15.49
N GLN A 15 -8.44 31.91 -15.98
CA GLN A 15 -7.87 33.07 -15.29
C GLN A 15 -8.51 33.34 -13.91
N ASP A 16 -9.79 33.01 -13.75
CA ASP A 16 -10.55 33.08 -12.50
C ASP A 16 -10.17 31.97 -11.50
N MET A 17 -9.60 30.87 -11.98
CA MET A 17 -9.16 29.73 -11.18
C MET A 17 -7.72 29.90 -10.67
N VAL A 18 -6.88 30.69 -11.35
CA VAL A 18 -5.45 30.89 -11.05
C VAL A 18 -5.20 31.19 -9.57
N THR A 19 -5.94 32.12 -8.98
CA THR A 19 -5.75 32.49 -7.56
C THR A 19 -5.97 31.30 -6.61
N SER A 20 -6.99 30.49 -6.86
CA SER A 20 -7.28 29.30 -6.05
C SER A 20 -6.20 28.23 -6.20
N VAL A 21 -5.69 28.06 -7.43
CA VAL A 21 -4.61 27.09 -7.74
C VAL A 21 -3.29 27.53 -7.11
N VAL A 22 -2.94 28.82 -7.19
CA VAL A 22 -1.76 29.38 -6.50
C VAL A 22 -1.86 29.13 -4.98
N GLN A 23 -3.02 29.37 -4.38
CA GLN A 23 -3.22 29.11 -2.95
C GLN A 23 -3.11 27.62 -2.61
N ALA A 24 -3.57 26.74 -3.49
CA ALA A 24 -3.43 25.30 -3.32
C ALA A 24 -1.99 24.83 -3.46
N ILE A 25 -1.26 25.33 -4.45
CA ILE A 25 0.17 25.02 -4.63
C ILE A 25 0.98 25.53 -3.43
N ASN A 26 0.74 26.75 -2.98
CA ASN A 26 1.40 27.27 -1.78
C ASN A 26 1.13 26.36 -0.58
N PHE A 27 -0.12 25.99 -0.33
CA PHE A 27 -0.46 25.06 0.74
C PHE A 27 0.25 23.71 0.56
N PHE A 28 0.22 23.11 -0.64
CA PHE A 28 0.90 21.85 -0.91
C PHE A 28 2.40 21.96 -0.61
N ASN A 29 3.06 22.98 -1.12
CA ASN A 29 4.50 23.20 -0.93
C ASN A 29 4.85 23.42 0.56
N THR A 30 4.02 24.15 1.31
CA THR A 30 4.32 24.52 2.71
C THR A 30 3.83 23.51 3.75
N GLU A 31 2.80 22.73 3.46
CA GLU A 31 2.10 21.87 4.45
C GLU A 31 2.15 20.38 4.11
N VAL A 32 2.56 20.04 2.89
CA VAL A 32 2.62 18.68 2.39
C VAL A 32 4.05 18.39 1.98
N ALA A 33 4.57 19.03 0.94
CA ALA A 33 5.95 18.85 0.48
C ALA A 33 6.97 19.15 1.60
N SER A 34 6.70 20.16 2.44
CA SER A 34 7.57 20.49 3.58
C SER A 34 7.71 19.35 4.59
N ILE A 35 6.63 18.62 4.91
CA ILE A 35 6.63 17.44 5.79
C ILE A 35 7.61 16.40 5.23
N HIS A 36 7.67 16.28 3.90
CA HIS A 36 8.57 15.35 3.23
C HIS A 36 10.02 15.85 3.17
N THR A 37 10.30 17.16 3.26
CA THR A 37 11.66 17.74 3.16
C THR A 37 12.44 17.82 4.48
N VAL A 38 11.80 17.63 5.64
CA VAL A 38 12.48 17.73 6.94
C VAL A 38 13.27 16.45 7.22
N LYS A 39 14.56 16.42 6.83
CA LYS A 39 15.69 15.60 7.37
C LYS A 39 16.69 15.06 6.32
N ASP A 40 16.89 15.69 5.16
CA ASP A 40 17.83 15.20 4.12
C ASP A 40 17.60 13.72 3.71
N MET A 41 16.42 13.19 4.04
CA MET A 41 16.07 11.79 3.90
C MET A 41 15.18 11.63 2.67
N TRP A 42 14.25 12.58 2.45
CA TRP A 42 13.24 12.57 1.39
C TRP A 42 13.00 14.00 0.86
N THR A 43 12.51 14.12 -0.38
CA THR A 43 11.97 15.39 -0.92
C THR A 43 10.81 15.07 -1.87
N ILE A 44 9.58 15.46 -1.53
CA ILE A 44 8.57 15.67 -2.57
C ILE A 44 8.93 16.97 -3.27
N ALA A 45 9.09 16.94 -4.59
CA ALA A 45 9.40 18.13 -5.36
C ALA A 45 8.27 19.17 -5.17
N PRO A 46 8.58 20.40 -4.75
CA PRO A 46 7.58 21.45 -4.71
C PRO A 46 7.07 21.72 -6.13
N VAL A 47 5.79 22.03 -6.25
CA VAL A 47 5.19 22.40 -7.53
C VAL A 47 5.63 23.82 -7.88
N ASP A 48 6.25 24.00 -9.06
CA ASP A 48 6.71 25.31 -9.53
C ASP A 48 5.51 26.18 -9.94
N LEU A 49 5.37 27.33 -9.27
CA LEU A 49 4.33 28.32 -9.57
C LEU A 49 4.50 28.93 -10.97
N ASN A 50 5.71 28.94 -11.53
CA ASN A 50 5.97 29.49 -12.87
C ASN A 50 5.32 28.66 -13.99
N GLU A 51 4.96 27.41 -13.71
CA GLU A 51 4.36 26.50 -14.69
C GLU A 51 2.82 26.45 -14.63
N ILE A 52 2.16 27.25 -13.77
CA ILE A 52 0.69 27.20 -13.61
C ILE A 52 -0.06 27.34 -14.94
N THR A 53 0.42 28.19 -15.84
CA THR A 53 -0.26 28.45 -17.12
C THR A 53 -0.15 27.28 -18.11
N THR A 54 0.77 26.34 -17.88
CA THR A 54 0.95 25.15 -18.70
C THR A 54 0.23 23.94 -18.11
N PHE A 55 -0.28 24.02 -16.88
CA PHE A 55 -0.98 22.91 -16.23
C PHE A 55 -2.32 22.64 -16.91
N PRO A 56 -2.59 21.36 -17.27
CA PRO A 56 -3.91 20.97 -17.70
C PRO A 56 -4.94 21.18 -16.60
N THR A 57 -6.15 21.53 -17.01
CA THR A 57 -7.28 21.82 -16.11
C THR A 57 -7.59 20.65 -15.18
N CYS A 58 -7.42 19.40 -15.63
CA CYS A 58 -7.57 18.21 -14.80
C CYS A 58 -6.55 18.18 -13.64
N PHE A 59 -5.27 18.51 -13.90
CA PHE A 59 -4.25 18.54 -12.87
C PHE A 59 -4.55 19.62 -11.83
N ALA A 60 -4.96 20.81 -12.28
CA ALA A 60 -5.32 21.92 -11.40
C ALA A 60 -6.52 21.60 -10.49
N TYR A 61 -7.60 21.00 -11.02
CA TYR A 61 -8.71 20.55 -10.18
C TYR A 61 -8.29 19.43 -9.23
N GLY A 62 -7.40 18.53 -9.65
CA GLY A 62 -6.82 17.51 -8.78
C GLY A 62 -6.13 18.14 -7.56
N LEU A 63 -5.29 19.14 -7.76
CA LEU A 63 -4.62 19.85 -6.66
C LEU A 63 -5.63 20.52 -5.71
N LEU A 64 -6.68 21.15 -6.26
CA LEU A 64 -7.74 21.75 -5.45
C LEU A 64 -8.49 20.72 -4.61
N VAL A 65 -8.82 19.56 -5.18
CA VAL A 65 -9.49 18.47 -4.47
C VAL A 65 -8.59 17.95 -3.34
N PHE A 66 -7.31 17.70 -3.63
CA PHE A 66 -6.33 17.23 -2.65
C PHE A 66 -6.22 18.19 -1.47
N VAL A 67 -5.92 19.46 -1.73
CA VAL A 67 -5.73 20.48 -0.70
C VAL A 67 -7.01 20.74 0.11
N THR A 68 -8.16 20.82 -0.55
CA THR A 68 -9.45 21.03 0.13
C THR A 68 -9.76 19.84 1.04
N GLY A 69 -9.50 18.61 0.57
CA GLY A 69 -9.64 17.39 1.36
C GLY A 69 -8.75 17.38 2.60
N SER A 70 -7.44 17.63 2.43
CA SER A 70 -6.50 17.67 3.54
C SER A 70 -6.86 18.71 4.61
N ARG A 71 -7.35 19.89 4.18
CA ARG A 71 -7.83 20.93 5.12
C ARG A 71 -9.01 20.45 5.95
N ILE A 72 -9.98 19.77 5.33
CA ILE A 72 -11.15 19.22 6.04
C ILE A 72 -10.70 18.21 7.11
N VAL A 73 -9.72 17.35 6.80
CA VAL A 73 -9.20 16.37 7.77
C VAL A 73 -8.46 17.03 8.92
N ARG A 74 -7.69 18.10 8.65
CA ARG A 74 -6.93 18.84 9.67
C ARG A 74 -7.80 19.80 10.50
N SER A 75 -8.99 20.17 10.01
CA SER A 75 -9.90 21.08 10.72
C SER A 75 -10.49 20.43 11.98
N PRO A 76 -10.52 21.15 13.13
CA PRO A 76 -11.14 20.64 14.35
C PRO A 76 -12.65 20.45 14.19
N SER A 77 -13.18 19.35 14.74
CA SER A 77 -14.61 18.95 14.70
C SER A 77 -15.58 19.97 15.32
N THR A 78 -15.07 20.99 16.02
CA THR A 78 -15.82 22.05 16.68
C THR A 78 -16.16 23.25 15.79
N GLU A 79 -15.72 23.31 14.53
CA GLU A 79 -16.22 24.29 13.55
C GLU A 79 -17.62 23.89 13.03
N GLN A 80 -18.62 23.90 13.93
CA GLN A 80 -20.03 23.92 13.58
C GLN A 80 -20.35 25.24 12.88
N SER A 81 -20.23 25.28 11.56
CA SER A 81 -20.67 26.42 10.76
C SER A 81 -20.90 26.08 9.30
N SER A 82 -21.77 26.86 8.65
CA SER A 82 -22.06 26.83 7.22
C SER A 82 -20.79 26.81 6.34
N ARG A 83 -19.64 27.27 6.85
CA ARG A 83 -18.32 27.17 6.20
C ARG A 83 -17.85 25.74 5.96
N ALA A 84 -18.07 24.81 6.90
CA ALA A 84 -17.72 23.40 6.71
C ALA A 84 -18.56 22.78 5.58
N LEU A 85 -19.87 23.06 5.57
CA LEU A 85 -20.77 22.62 4.50
C LEU A 85 -20.38 23.22 3.14
N LEU A 86 -20.07 24.51 3.08
CA LEU A 86 -19.59 25.16 1.85
C LEU A 86 -18.27 24.57 1.35
N THR A 87 -17.36 24.21 2.26
CA THR A 87 -16.08 23.58 1.91
C THR A 87 -16.29 22.16 1.34
N GLN A 88 -17.21 21.39 1.92
CA GLN A 88 -17.64 20.09 1.39
C GLN A 88 -18.29 20.24 0.01
N LEU A 89 -19.20 21.22 -0.17
CA LEU A 89 -19.82 21.49 -1.46
C LEU A 89 -18.78 21.84 -2.53
N ARG A 90 -17.80 22.69 -2.21
CA ARG A 90 -16.68 23.01 -3.12
C ARG A 90 -15.86 21.78 -3.47
N LEU A 91 -15.57 20.93 -2.48
CA LEU A 91 -14.84 19.67 -2.72
C LEU A 91 -15.60 18.78 -3.73
N HIS A 92 -16.91 18.63 -3.56
CA HIS A 92 -17.74 17.88 -4.50
C HIS A 92 -17.78 18.52 -5.90
N GLN A 93 -17.86 19.84 -5.99
CA GLN A 93 -17.79 20.57 -7.26
C GLN A 93 -16.44 20.34 -7.95
N TYR A 94 -15.31 20.50 -7.26
CA TYR A 94 -13.99 20.26 -7.83
C TYR A 94 -13.80 18.83 -8.31
N ARG A 95 -14.36 17.83 -7.60
CA ARG A 95 -14.33 16.42 -8.06
C ARG A 95 -15.11 16.20 -9.35
N LEU A 96 -16.25 16.87 -9.49
CA LEU A 96 -17.05 16.80 -10.70
C LEU A 96 -16.29 17.40 -11.88
N GLU A 97 -15.71 18.60 -11.71
CA GLU A 97 -14.94 19.25 -12.78
C GLU A 97 -13.64 18.50 -13.09
N LEU A 98 -12.97 17.93 -12.08
CA LEU A 98 -11.82 17.05 -12.27
C LEU A 98 -12.17 15.86 -13.17
N THR A 99 -13.30 15.20 -12.91
CA THR A 99 -13.73 14.05 -13.69
C THR A 99 -14.05 14.43 -15.14
N ARG A 100 -14.71 15.58 -15.35
CA ARG A 100 -14.99 16.11 -16.69
C ARG A 100 -13.70 16.46 -17.44
N ALA A 101 -12.82 17.25 -16.82
CA ALA A 101 -11.56 17.66 -17.42
C ALA A 101 -10.66 16.46 -17.75
N LEU A 102 -10.63 15.43 -16.88
CA LEU A 102 -9.88 14.21 -17.17
C LEU A 102 -10.48 13.44 -18.35
N ASN A 103 -11.81 13.34 -18.44
CA ASN A 103 -12.47 12.70 -19.58
C ASN A 103 -12.14 13.41 -20.90
N ASP A 104 -12.12 14.74 -20.89
CA ASP A 104 -11.74 15.54 -22.07
C ASP A 104 -10.28 15.29 -22.48
N GLU A 105 -9.36 15.21 -21.51
CA GLU A 105 -7.94 14.89 -21.76
C GLU A 105 -7.75 13.47 -22.30
N LEU A 106 -8.47 12.48 -21.76
CA LEU A 106 -8.42 11.10 -22.24
C LEU A 106 -9.03 10.94 -23.65
N GLY A 107 -10.00 11.79 -24.00
CA GLY A 107 -10.62 11.83 -25.32
C GLY A 107 -9.71 12.40 -26.42
N TYR A 108 -8.65 13.13 -26.07
CA TYR A 108 -7.78 13.78 -27.04
C TYR A 108 -6.49 13.01 -27.30
N GLU A 109 -6.29 12.56 -28.53
CA GLU A 109 -5.20 11.65 -28.90
C GLU A 109 -3.80 12.15 -28.54
N LYS A 110 -3.53 13.46 -28.64
CA LYS A 110 -2.20 14.02 -28.36
C LYS A 110 -1.89 14.11 -26.86
N SER A 111 -2.90 14.22 -26.01
CA SER A 111 -2.70 14.42 -24.57
C SER A 111 -3.06 13.20 -23.74
N ARG A 112 -3.88 12.27 -24.24
CA ARG A 112 -4.32 11.07 -23.50
C ARG A 112 -3.19 10.23 -22.90
N LEU A 113 -2.00 10.24 -23.51
CA LEU A 113 -0.81 9.52 -23.04
C LEU A 113 0.23 10.46 -22.40
N SER A 114 -0.08 11.73 -22.16
CA SER A 114 0.88 12.70 -21.63
C SER A 114 1.26 12.43 -20.17
N MET A 115 2.40 12.96 -19.74
CA MET A 115 2.81 12.93 -18.32
C MET A 115 1.80 13.66 -17.43
N PHE A 116 1.16 14.72 -17.91
CA PHE A 116 0.14 15.42 -17.13
C PHE A 116 -1.12 14.59 -16.93
N THR A 117 -1.57 13.85 -17.94
CA THR A 117 -2.71 12.92 -17.80
C THR A 117 -2.36 11.80 -16.81
N LEU A 118 -1.15 11.25 -16.89
CA LEU A 118 -0.65 10.27 -15.93
C LEU A 118 -0.65 10.84 -14.50
N GLY A 119 -0.04 12.01 -14.31
CA GLY A 119 0.01 12.72 -13.02
C GLY A 119 -1.37 13.07 -12.48
N ALA A 120 -2.33 13.46 -13.32
CA ALA A 120 -3.70 13.73 -12.90
C ALA A 120 -4.42 12.47 -12.38
N ILE A 121 -4.24 11.31 -13.03
CA ILE A 121 -4.83 10.05 -12.56
C ILE A 121 -4.15 9.59 -11.26
N ILE A 122 -2.83 9.75 -11.13
CA ILE A 122 -2.10 9.45 -9.89
C ILE A 122 -2.56 10.37 -8.76
N LEU A 123 -2.75 11.66 -9.03
CA LEU A 123 -3.29 12.58 -8.04
C LEU A 123 -4.71 12.19 -7.61
N ILE A 124 -5.57 11.74 -8.52
CA ILE A 124 -6.88 11.17 -8.17
C ILE A 124 -6.73 9.91 -7.32
N LEU A 125 -5.84 8.99 -7.69
CA LEU A 125 -5.54 7.80 -6.90
C LEU A 125 -5.14 8.20 -5.47
N GLN A 126 -4.21 9.14 -5.33
CA GLN A 126 -3.80 9.69 -4.04
C GLN A 126 -4.95 10.29 -3.25
N ILE A 127 -5.81 11.09 -3.89
CA ILE A 127 -7.03 11.61 -3.27
C ILE A 127 -7.96 10.49 -2.80
N THR A 128 -8.13 9.41 -3.59
CA THR A 128 -9.02 8.31 -3.21
C THR A 128 -8.47 7.48 -2.05
N ILE A 129 -7.15 7.29 -1.99
CA ILE A 129 -6.45 6.59 -0.91
C ILE A 129 -6.43 7.45 0.36
N ASN A 130 -5.87 8.66 0.25
CA ASN A 130 -5.56 9.52 1.39
C ASN A 130 -6.71 10.45 1.81
N GLY A 131 -7.60 10.84 0.90
CA GLY A 131 -8.68 11.81 1.19
C GLY A 131 -10.06 11.19 1.38
N LEU A 132 -10.28 9.97 0.89
CA LEU A 132 -11.59 9.31 0.91
C LEU A 132 -11.58 7.93 1.56
N ALA A 133 -10.44 7.24 1.53
CA ALA A 133 -10.35 5.81 1.78
C ALA A 133 -11.46 5.01 1.03
N SER A 134 -11.74 5.43 -0.21
CA SER A 134 -12.82 4.88 -1.05
C SER A 134 -12.47 3.46 -1.49
N ALA A 135 -13.48 2.62 -1.72
CA ALA A 135 -13.29 1.29 -2.32
C ALA A 135 -12.83 1.37 -3.78
N GLU A 136 -12.99 2.52 -4.43
CA GLU A 136 -12.77 2.71 -5.87
C GLU A 136 -11.31 2.93 -6.25
N TRP A 137 -10.40 3.03 -5.27
CA TRP A 137 -8.97 3.25 -5.50
C TRP A 137 -8.38 2.24 -6.51
N GLN A 138 -8.87 1.00 -6.51
CA GLN A 138 -8.43 -0.05 -7.44
C GLN A 138 -8.70 0.30 -8.91
N LEU A 139 -9.78 1.04 -9.20
CA LEU A 139 -10.11 1.47 -10.56
C LEU A 139 -9.10 2.49 -11.06
N HIS A 140 -8.77 3.50 -10.24
CA HIS A 140 -7.74 4.48 -10.56
C HIS A 140 -6.37 3.85 -10.67
N TYR A 141 -6.03 2.92 -9.76
CA TYR A 141 -4.78 2.17 -9.83
C TYR A 141 -4.65 1.38 -11.15
N ARG A 142 -5.69 0.64 -11.54
CA ARG A 142 -5.71 -0.11 -12.81
C ARG A 142 -5.68 0.82 -14.02
N ALA A 143 -6.32 1.99 -13.95
CA ALA A 143 -6.29 2.99 -15.02
C ALA A 143 -4.87 3.54 -15.22
N THR A 144 -4.19 3.96 -14.14
CA THR A 144 -2.79 4.38 -14.19
C THR A 144 -1.90 3.29 -14.77
N TRP A 145 -2.06 2.05 -14.30
CA TRP A 145 -1.25 0.93 -14.78
C TRP A 145 -1.50 0.62 -16.27
N THR A 146 -2.75 0.73 -16.73
CA THR A 146 -3.11 0.58 -18.15
C THR A 146 -2.46 1.67 -19.00
N LEU A 147 -2.39 2.90 -18.49
CA LEU A 147 -1.73 4.00 -19.17
C LEU A 147 -0.22 3.78 -19.31
N ILE A 148 0.45 3.35 -18.23
CA ILE A 148 1.87 2.94 -18.23
C ILE A 148 2.11 1.85 -19.28
N ASN A 149 1.26 0.81 -19.31
CA ASN A 149 1.35 -0.26 -20.32
C ASN A 149 1.18 0.25 -21.75
N THR A 150 0.30 1.22 -21.96
CA THR A 150 0.06 1.82 -23.28
C THR A 150 1.24 2.69 -23.76
N ARG A 151 2.03 3.24 -22.83
CA ARG A 151 3.22 4.05 -23.12
C ARG A 151 4.48 3.22 -23.42
N GLY A 152 4.39 1.89 -23.33
CA GLY A 152 5.53 0.98 -23.52
C GLY A 152 5.70 -0.04 -22.39
N GLY A 153 4.98 0.15 -21.29
CA GLY A 153 4.97 -0.76 -20.14
C GLY A 153 6.17 -0.66 -19.22
N PHE A 154 6.13 -1.49 -18.19
CA PHE A 154 7.05 -1.47 -17.05
C PHE A 154 8.52 -1.34 -17.47
N ARG A 155 8.99 -2.22 -18.36
CA ARG A 155 10.40 -2.29 -18.77
C ARG A 155 10.87 -1.05 -19.53
N GLN A 156 10.00 -0.44 -20.33
CA GLN A 156 10.35 0.75 -21.09
C GLN A 156 10.38 1.98 -20.19
N GLU A 157 9.38 2.12 -19.31
CA GLU A 157 9.27 3.27 -18.41
C GLU A 157 10.30 3.24 -17.27
N LEU A 158 10.94 2.10 -16.98
CA LEU A 158 12.11 2.03 -16.08
C LEU A 158 13.27 2.94 -16.50
N ASN A 159 13.38 3.25 -17.80
CA ASN A 159 14.37 4.21 -18.32
C ASN A 159 13.67 5.42 -18.97
N GLY A 160 12.37 5.59 -18.69
CA GLY A 160 11.50 6.57 -19.30
C GLY A 160 11.22 7.77 -18.39
N PRO A 161 10.45 8.74 -18.88
CA PRO A 161 10.08 9.91 -18.12
C PRO A 161 9.08 9.63 -17.00
N ALA A 162 8.41 8.46 -16.97
CA ALA A 162 7.44 8.09 -15.94
C ALA A 162 8.03 7.24 -14.79
N LEU A 163 9.35 7.30 -14.62
CA LEU A 163 10.08 6.45 -13.68
C LEU A 163 9.62 6.67 -12.23
N GLU A 164 9.39 7.92 -11.82
CA GLU A 164 8.99 8.28 -10.46
C GLU A 164 7.58 7.78 -10.15
N GLU A 165 6.65 8.07 -11.06
CA GLU A 165 5.27 7.62 -11.01
C GLU A 165 5.18 6.09 -10.94
N LEU A 166 6.03 5.41 -11.69
CA LEU A 166 6.09 3.96 -11.71
C LEU A 166 6.49 3.39 -10.34
N PHE A 167 7.46 3.99 -9.65
CA PHE A 167 7.86 3.53 -8.31
C PHE A 167 6.77 3.75 -7.28
N GLU A 168 6.16 4.93 -7.27
CA GLU A 168 5.05 5.24 -6.38
C GLU A 168 3.93 4.20 -6.55
N MET A 169 3.58 3.90 -7.80
CA MET A 169 2.59 2.88 -8.13
C MET A 169 3.00 1.48 -7.65
N LEU A 170 4.25 1.07 -7.81
CA LEU A 170 4.73 -0.23 -7.32
C LEU A 170 4.60 -0.34 -5.80
N ILE A 171 5.03 0.70 -5.06
CA ILE A 171 4.97 0.74 -3.61
C ILE A 171 3.51 0.64 -3.13
N ILE A 172 2.64 1.53 -3.63
CA ILE A 172 1.20 1.54 -3.28
C ILE A 172 0.59 0.17 -3.58
N GLY A 173 0.89 -0.40 -4.74
CA GLY A 173 0.33 -1.68 -5.17
C GLY A 173 0.74 -2.83 -4.26
N TYR A 174 2.03 -2.96 -3.95
CA TYR A 174 2.54 -4.05 -3.12
C TYR A 174 2.14 -3.90 -1.64
N VAL A 175 2.16 -2.69 -1.10
CA VAL A 175 1.66 -2.43 0.26
C VAL A 175 0.15 -2.71 0.34
N ALA A 176 -0.63 -2.31 -0.68
CA ALA A 176 -2.06 -2.61 -0.73
C ALA A 176 -2.35 -4.12 -0.82
N LYS A 177 -1.49 -4.91 -1.48
CA LYS A 177 -1.61 -6.39 -1.47
C LYS A 177 -1.46 -6.96 -0.05
N CYS A 178 -0.65 -6.34 0.81
CA CYS A 178 -0.53 -6.75 2.21
C CYS A 178 -1.86 -6.58 2.95
N THR A 179 -2.63 -5.53 2.65
CA THR A 179 -3.92 -5.19 3.29
C THR A 179 -5.13 -5.53 2.41
N SER A 180 -4.99 -6.61 1.62
CA SER A 180 -6.04 -7.18 0.79
C SER A 180 -6.24 -8.66 1.11
N PRO A 181 -7.48 -9.18 1.02
CA PRO A 181 -7.72 -10.61 1.01
C PRO A 181 -6.91 -11.29 -0.09
N SER A 182 -6.34 -12.47 0.17
CA SER A 182 -5.38 -13.11 -0.73
C SER A 182 -5.90 -13.32 -2.17
N LEU A 183 -7.19 -13.63 -2.33
CA LEU A 183 -7.83 -13.82 -3.64
C LEU A 183 -8.27 -12.51 -4.33
N GLN A 184 -8.33 -11.41 -3.60
CA GLN A 184 -8.76 -10.10 -4.10
C GLN A 184 -7.60 -9.13 -4.32
N GLN A 185 -6.35 -9.60 -4.16
CA GLN A 185 -5.15 -8.83 -4.47
C GLN A 185 -5.11 -8.35 -5.93
N LEU A 186 -4.47 -7.20 -6.15
CA LEU A 186 -4.18 -6.66 -7.48
C LEU A 186 -3.41 -7.66 -8.35
N THR A 187 -3.84 -7.79 -9.60
CA THR A 187 -3.28 -8.71 -10.60
C THR A 187 -2.51 -8.02 -11.72
N CYS A 188 -2.63 -6.68 -11.83
CA CYS A 188 -1.96 -5.90 -12.88
C CYS A 188 -0.48 -5.66 -12.61
N LEU A 189 -0.04 -5.74 -11.34
CA LEU A 189 1.35 -5.56 -10.95
C LEU A 189 2.28 -6.60 -11.62
N PRO A 190 3.57 -6.28 -11.82
CA PRO A 190 4.53 -7.27 -12.28
C PRO A 190 4.59 -8.42 -11.28
N ASP A 191 4.93 -9.62 -11.74
CA ASP A 191 4.99 -10.80 -10.87
C ASP A 191 6.42 -11.09 -10.38
N LEU A 192 6.59 -12.19 -9.64
CA LEU A 192 7.89 -12.59 -9.09
C LEU A 192 8.99 -12.80 -10.15
N ARG A 193 8.64 -13.05 -11.42
CA ARG A 193 9.64 -13.21 -12.49
C ARG A 193 10.33 -11.88 -12.82
N ASP A 194 9.68 -10.76 -12.51
CA ASP A 194 10.24 -9.43 -12.67
C ASP A 194 10.83 -8.87 -11.36
N LEU A 195 11.04 -9.70 -10.32
CA LEU A 195 11.50 -9.23 -9.01
C LEU A 195 12.81 -8.45 -9.08
N ASP A 196 13.78 -8.91 -9.86
CA ASP A 196 15.06 -8.20 -10.03
C ASP A 196 14.86 -6.80 -10.62
N LEU A 197 13.92 -6.66 -11.57
CA LEU A 197 13.58 -5.36 -12.17
C LEU A 197 12.80 -4.49 -11.18
N ILE A 198 11.91 -5.08 -10.38
CA ILE A 198 11.20 -4.34 -9.32
C ILE A 198 12.21 -3.85 -8.27
N MET A 199 13.24 -4.64 -7.94
CA MET A 199 14.26 -4.23 -6.97
C MET A 199 15.24 -3.22 -7.55
N GLN A 200 15.60 -3.36 -8.84
CA GLN A 200 16.31 -2.32 -9.57
C GLN A 200 15.51 -1.01 -9.53
N ALA A 201 14.21 -1.08 -9.81
CA ALA A 201 13.29 0.04 -9.73
C ALA A 201 13.36 0.72 -8.34
N TYR A 202 13.14 -0.08 -7.30
CA TYR A 202 13.16 0.37 -5.91
C TYR A 202 14.51 0.99 -5.49
N SER A 203 15.63 0.51 -6.06
CA SER A 203 16.99 0.99 -5.74
C SER A 203 17.29 2.40 -6.25
N PHE A 204 16.58 2.90 -7.27
CA PHE A 204 16.80 4.25 -7.79
C PHE A 204 16.47 5.35 -6.77
N GLY A 205 15.75 5.00 -5.70
CA GLY A 205 15.62 5.87 -4.52
C GLY A 205 14.90 7.19 -4.78
N VAL A 206 14.15 7.28 -5.89
CA VAL A 206 13.60 8.56 -6.35
C VAL A 206 12.39 9.01 -5.51
N HIS A 207 11.76 8.10 -4.75
CA HIS A 207 10.56 8.45 -3.99
C HIS A 207 10.41 7.62 -2.71
N PRO A 208 10.99 8.01 -1.57
CA PRO A 208 11.07 7.06 -0.47
C PRO A 208 10.12 7.45 0.66
N ALA A 209 8.84 7.54 0.29
CA ALA A 209 7.74 7.49 1.26
C ALA A 209 7.63 6.10 1.93
N PHE A 210 8.25 5.05 1.35
CA PHE A 210 8.35 3.73 1.95
C PHE A 210 9.80 3.41 2.30
N THR A 211 10.09 3.35 3.59
CA THR A 211 11.47 3.31 4.14
C THR A 211 11.97 1.89 4.41
N CYS A 212 11.36 0.91 3.74
CA CYS A 212 11.68 -0.50 3.91
C CYS A 212 13.03 -0.82 3.25
N PRO A 213 13.95 -1.54 3.92
CA PRO A 213 15.14 -2.06 3.26
C PRO A 213 14.77 -2.90 2.03
N ALA A 214 15.49 -2.72 0.92
CA ALA A 214 15.18 -3.41 -0.35
C ALA A 214 15.09 -4.95 -0.20
N PRO A 215 16.00 -5.63 0.54
CA PRO A 215 15.87 -7.07 0.78
C PRO A 215 14.56 -7.44 1.50
N LEU A 216 14.17 -6.66 2.51
CA LEU A 216 12.93 -6.89 3.25
C LEU A 216 11.68 -6.60 2.40
N PHE A 217 11.74 -5.60 1.52
CA PHE A 217 10.66 -5.31 0.58
C PHE A 217 10.49 -6.45 -0.43
N ALA A 218 11.59 -7.05 -0.91
CA ALA A 218 11.54 -8.25 -1.76
C ALA A 218 10.83 -9.41 -1.03
N GLU A 219 11.16 -9.65 0.24
CA GLU A 219 10.50 -10.67 1.04
C GLU A 219 9.01 -10.38 1.23
N MET A 220 8.61 -9.13 1.45
CA MET A 220 7.20 -8.73 1.51
C MET A 220 6.45 -9.03 0.20
N ILE A 221 7.09 -8.84 -0.96
CA ILE A 221 6.53 -9.20 -2.28
C ILE A 221 6.35 -10.72 -2.39
N ARG A 222 7.38 -11.50 -1.99
CA ARG A 222 7.34 -12.97 -2.00
C ARG A 222 6.25 -13.53 -1.09
N ILE A 223 6.10 -12.97 0.12
CA ILE A 223 5.03 -13.34 1.05
C ILE A 223 3.66 -13.13 0.39
N ASN A 224 3.43 -11.98 -0.26
CA ASN A 224 2.16 -11.70 -0.94
C ASN A 224 1.85 -12.67 -2.08
N ASP A 225 2.83 -12.99 -2.91
CA ASP A 225 2.67 -14.01 -3.96
C ASP A 225 2.33 -15.39 -3.35
N HIS A 226 3.04 -15.75 -2.29
CA HIS A 226 2.84 -17.01 -1.59
C HIS A 226 1.43 -17.12 -0.97
N ARG A 227 0.95 -16.06 -0.31
CA ARG A 227 -0.42 -15.93 0.22
C ARG A 227 -1.46 -16.22 -0.87
N ARG A 228 -1.31 -15.59 -2.03
CA ARG A 228 -2.21 -15.76 -3.17
C ARG A 228 -2.19 -17.20 -3.70
N ARG A 229 -0.99 -17.78 -3.91
CA ARG A 229 -0.86 -19.17 -4.38
C ARG A 229 -1.51 -20.16 -3.41
N LYS A 230 -1.27 -20.00 -2.10
CA LYS A 230 -1.87 -20.86 -1.07
C LYS A 230 -3.39 -20.77 -1.09
N ALA A 231 -3.96 -19.57 -1.19
CA ALA A 231 -5.40 -19.38 -1.27
C ALA A 231 -6.02 -20.01 -2.53
N LEU A 232 -5.35 -19.89 -3.69
CA LEU A 232 -5.81 -20.52 -4.94
C LEU A 232 -5.82 -22.06 -4.85
N LEU A 233 -4.78 -22.65 -4.24
CA LEU A 233 -4.74 -24.10 -4.01
C LEU A 233 -5.87 -24.56 -3.09
N GLN A 234 -6.13 -23.83 -2.00
CA GLN A 234 -7.24 -24.12 -1.08
C GLN A 234 -8.61 -24.01 -1.74
N GLN A 235 -8.80 -23.01 -2.62
CA GLN A 235 -10.03 -22.85 -3.40
C GLN A 235 -10.25 -24.04 -4.35
N GLN A 236 -9.22 -24.44 -5.09
CA GLN A 236 -9.27 -25.61 -5.99
C GLN A 236 -9.52 -26.93 -5.25
N GLU A 237 -8.96 -27.09 -4.04
CA GLU A 237 -9.26 -28.24 -3.19
C GLU A 237 -10.71 -28.23 -2.72
N SER A 238 -11.24 -27.08 -2.30
CA SER A 238 -12.64 -26.96 -1.86
C SER A 238 -13.64 -27.26 -2.98
N GLU A 239 -13.37 -26.78 -4.20
CA GLU A 239 -14.19 -27.04 -5.39
C GLU A 239 -14.17 -28.53 -5.80
N ARG A 240 -13.04 -29.23 -5.60
CA ARG A 240 -12.92 -30.68 -5.87
C ARG A 240 -13.69 -31.56 -4.91
N HIS A 241 -13.92 -31.12 -3.66
CA HIS A 241 -14.65 -31.89 -2.65
C HIS A 241 -16.18 -31.70 -2.73
N HIS A 242 -16.71 -30.89 -3.67
CA HIS A 242 -18.15 -30.87 -3.95
C HIS A 242 -18.55 -32.16 -4.69
N PRO A 243 -19.59 -32.88 -4.23
CA PRO A 243 -19.95 -34.18 -4.78
C PRO A 243 -20.57 -34.01 -6.16
N VAL A 244 -19.75 -34.15 -7.20
CA VAL A 244 -20.25 -34.47 -8.54
C VAL A 244 -20.66 -35.94 -8.49
N ASN A 245 -21.96 -36.20 -8.61
CA ASN A 245 -22.51 -37.54 -8.84
C ASN A 245 -21.89 -38.12 -10.12
N GLN A 246 -20.80 -38.86 -10.00
CA GLN A 246 -20.30 -39.73 -11.05
C GLN A 246 -20.13 -41.14 -10.47
N ALA A 247 -21.23 -41.88 -10.60
CA ALA A 247 -21.17 -43.32 -10.70
C ALA A 247 -20.38 -43.69 -11.97
N ASN A 248 -19.51 -44.68 -11.80
CA ASN A 248 -18.73 -45.41 -12.81
C ASN A 248 -17.35 -44.81 -13.16
N ALA A 249 -16.27 -45.36 -12.57
CA ALA A 249 -15.13 -45.80 -13.37
C ALA A 249 -14.12 -46.71 -12.64
N TYR A 250 -13.68 -47.67 -13.45
CA TYR A 250 -12.51 -48.53 -13.46
C TYR A 250 -11.20 -48.00 -12.85
N THR A 251 -10.29 -48.95 -12.60
CA THR A 251 -8.88 -48.89 -12.12
C THR A 251 -8.02 -47.68 -12.52
N ASN A 252 -8.31 -46.99 -13.63
CA ASN A 252 -7.61 -45.77 -14.04
C ASN A 252 -7.90 -44.58 -13.11
N GLU A 253 -9.08 -44.54 -12.49
CA GLU A 253 -9.47 -43.46 -11.57
C GLU A 253 -8.68 -43.51 -10.25
N THR A 254 -8.32 -44.71 -9.78
CA THR A 254 -7.49 -44.90 -8.58
C THR A 254 -6.06 -44.43 -8.79
N GLN A 255 -5.46 -44.73 -9.95
CA GLN A 255 -4.12 -44.27 -10.30
C GLN A 255 -4.08 -42.74 -10.46
N LEU A 256 -5.09 -42.15 -11.09
CA LEU A 256 -5.22 -40.70 -11.21
C LEU A 256 -5.34 -40.03 -9.84
N LYS A 257 -6.18 -40.55 -8.94
CA LYS A 257 -6.31 -40.04 -7.56
C LYS A 257 -5.00 -40.14 -6.76
N ILE A 258 -4.21 -41.20 -6.96
CA ILE A 258 -2.89 -41.36 -6.32
C ILE A 258 -1.90 -40.32 -6.85
N LEU A 259 -1.84 -40.12 -8.18
CA LEU A 259 -1.01 -39.10 -8.82
C LEU A 259 -1.40 -37.70 -8.37
N GLU A 260 -2.69 -37.37 -8.37
CA GLU A 260 -3.22 -36.10 -7.88
C GLU A 260 -2.87 -35.87 -6.40
N GLY A 261 -2.99 -36.90 -5.57
CA GLY A 261 -2.60 -36.86 -4.16
C GLY A 261 -1.09 -36.73 -3.94
N ALA A 262 -0.26 -37.24 -4.86
CA ALA A 262 1.19 -37.05 -4.82
C ALA A 262 1.59 -35.63 -5.24
N VAL A 263 0.99 -35.09 -6.30
CA VAL A 263 1.21 -33.71 -6.78
C VAL A 263 0.76 -32.69 -5.73
N ALA A 264 -0.41 -32.90 -5.10
CA ALA A 264 -0.90 -32.03 -4.04
C ALA A 264 0.03 -32.04 -2.82
N ARG A 265 0.56 -33.21 -2.43
CA ARG A 265 1.57 -33.32 -1.36
C ARG A 265 2.85 -32.57 -1.71
N GLN A 266 3.39 -32.78 -2.90
CA GLN A 266 4.59 -32.09 -3.38
C GLN A 266 4.41 -30.55 -3.38
N GLN A 267 3.25 -30.06 -3.83
CA GLN A 267 2.95 -28.63 -3.80
C GLN A 267 2.88 -28.08 -2.37
N ARG A 268 2.27 -28.81 -1.43
CA ARG A 268 2.24 -28.42 -0.01
C ARG A 268 3.63 -28.45 0.64
N ASP A 269 4.48 -29.39 0.27
CA ASP A 269 5.87 -29.51 0.76
C ASP A 269 6.71 -28.32 0.32
N MET A 270 6.64 -27.98 -0.95
CA MET A 270 7.30 -26.81 -1.51
C MET A 270 6.82 -25.52 -0.84
N VAL A 271 5.52 -25.40 -0.58
CA VAL A 271 4.93 -24.20 0.03
C VAL A 271 5.44 -23.95 1.45
N VAL A 272 5.55 -25.00 2.26
CA VAL A 272 6.07 -24.91 3.63
C VAL A 272 7.56 -24.57 3.63
N ALA A 273 8.35 -25.22 2.78
CA ALA A 273 9.79 -24.94 2.65
C ALA A 273 10.03 -23.49 2.24
N GLU A 274 9.25 -22.97 1.29
CA GLU A 274 9.27 -21.55 0.91
C GLU A 274 8.97 -20.64 2.09
N THR A 275 7.89 -20.90 2.85
CA THR A 275 7.53 -20.07 4.02
C THR A 275 8.65 -20.01 5.07
N VAL A 276 9.30 -21.14 5.35
CA VAL A 276 10.43 -21.20 6.30
C VAL A 276 11.63 -20.39 5.77
N ALA A 277 11.95 -20.53 4.48
CA ALA A 277 13.04 -19.81 3.85
C ALA A 277 12.83 -18.28 3.87
N LEU A 278 11.61 -17.82 3.57
CA LEU A 278 11.24 -16.40 3.60
C LEU A 278 11.46 -15.80 4.99
N LEU A 279 10.88 -16.42 6.02
CA LEU A 279 11.02 -15.91 7.39
C LEU A 279 12.48 -15.99 7.88
N THR A 280 13.22 -17.05 7.54
CA THR A 280 14.66 -17.16 7.84
C THR A 280 15.45 -16.02 7.20
N CYS A 281 15.11 -15.63 5.97
CA CYS A 281 15.74 -14.49 5.29
C CYS A 281 15.48 -13.18 6.03
N VAL A 282 14.24 -12.93 6.45
CA VAL A 282 13.85 -11.72 7.21
C VAL A 282 14.57 -11.65 8.56
N LEU A 283 14.63 -12.78 9.29
CA LEU A 283 15.26 -12.85 10.62
C LEU A 283 16.79 -12.67 10.55
N ASN A 284 17.44 -13.13 9.48
CA ASN A 284 18.89 -13.01 9.28
C ASN A 284 19.31 -11.70 8.60
N PHE A 285 18.40 -10.76 8.38
CA PHE A 285 18.72 -9.48 7.78
C PHE A 285 19.76 -8.71 8.64
N GLN A 286 20.84 -8.26 8.00
CA GLN A 286 21.95 -7.55 8.66
C GLN A 286 21.57 -6.08 8.95
N LEU A 287 20.72 -5.90 9.97
CA LEU A 287 20.16 -4.59 10.32
C LEU A 287 21.22 -3.54 10.64
N ALA A 288 22.25 -3.90 11.42
CA ALA A 288 23.27 -2.96 11.86
C ALA A 288 24.12 -2.46 10.67
N GLU A 289 24.49 -3.36 9.76
CA GLU A 289 25.22 -3.01 8.53
C GLU A 289 24.38 -2.09 7.65
N TRP A 290 23.12 -2.45 7.40
CA TRP A 290 22.21 -1.61 6.61
C TRP A 290 22.00 -0.22 7.22
N ALA A 291 21.84 -0.12 8.54
CA ALA A 291 21.70 1.17 9.21
C ALA A 291 22.99 2.00 9.13
N GLN A 292 24.16 1.36 9.20
CA GLN A 292 25.46 2.04 9.03
C GLN A 292 25.65 2.58 7.62
N GLU A 293 25.25 1.81 6.59
CA GLU A 293 25.26 2.26 5.20
C GLU A 293 24.32 3.46 4.99
N LYS A 294 23.13 3.43 5.59
CA LYS A 294 22.14 4.52 5.49
C LYS A 294 22.50 5.74 6.31
N ASP A 295 23.23 5.58 7.41
CA ASP A 295 23.82 6.69 8.14
C ASP A 295 24.79 7.46 7.24
N ALA A 296 25.69 6.75 6.54
CA ALA A 296 26.73 7.33 5.68
C ALA A 296 27.49 8.49 6.34
N GLY A 297 27.67 8.45 7.67
CA GLY A 297 28.35 9.48 8.46
C GLY A 297 27.49 10.71 8.79
N ARG A 298 26.17 10.69 8.52
CA ARG A 298 25.26 11.80 8.79
C ARG A 298 24.74 11.87 10.23
N GLY A 299 25.08 10.89 11.08
CA GLY A 299 24.65 10.86 12.48
C GLY A 299 23.16 10.53 12.69
N CYS A 300 22.55 9.82 11.73
CA CYS A 300 21.18 9.31 11.77
C CYS A 300 21.08 7.78 11.96
N TYR A 301 22.18 7.11 12.32
CA TYR A 301 22.26 5.67 12.58
C TYR A 301 21.12 5.13 13.47
N ASP A 302 20.86 5.77 14.61
CA ASP A 302 19.81 5.32 15.55
C ASP A 302 18.41 5.40 14.94
N ALA A 303 18.16 6.40 14.10
CA ALA A 303 16.88 6.56 13.40
C ALA A 303 16.69 5.46 12.35
N TRP A 304 17.74 5.13 11.59
CA TRP A 304 17.71 4.03 10.63
C TRP A 304 17.59 2.67 11.32
N LEU A 305 18.33 2.44 12.39
CA LEU A 305 18.20 1.23 13.21
C LEU A 305 16.76 1.04 13.67
N ARG A 306 16.11 2.10 14.19
CA ARG A 306 14.70 2.07 14.59
C ARG A 306 13.80 1.70 13.42
N GLN A 307 13.96 2.39 12.29
CA GLN A 307 13.15 2.13 11.10
C GLN A 307 13.29 0.68 10.62
N GLY A 308 14.51 0.15 10.63
CA GLY A 308 14.76 -1.25 10.28
C GLY A 308 14.11 -2.22 11.27
N ARG A 309 14.19 -1.98 12.58
CA ARG A 309 13.49 -2.81 13.59
C ARG A 309 11.99 -2.82 13.39
N VAL A 310 11.39 -1.67 13.10
CA VAL A 310 9.96 -1.56 12.78
C VAL A 310 9.61 -2.39 11.54
N ASN A 311 10.38 -2.24 10.46
CA ASN A 311 10.14 -2.97 9.20
C ASN A 311 10.27 -4.50 9.40
N ILE A 312 11.34 -4.96 10.05
CA ILE A 312 11.54 -6.40 10.35
C ILE A 312 10.37 -6.92 11.18
N SER A 313 10.01 -6.23 12.26
CA SER A 313 8.95 -6.69 13.16
C SER A 313 7.61 -6.81 12.45
N ALA A 314 7.25 -5.79 11.67
CA ALA A 314 6.01 -5.79 10.90
C ALA A 314 5.99 -6.91 9.84
N ILE A 315 7.12 -7.16 9.15
CA ILE A 315 7.21 -8.21 8.13
C ILE A 315 7.20 -9.60 8.75
N VAL A 316 7.85 -9.81 9.90
CA VAL A 316 7.80 -11.09 10.64
C VAL A 316 6.36 -11.39 11.07
N ILE A 317 5.68 -10.41 11.69
CA ILE A 317 4.27 -10.54 12.08
C ILE A 317 3.41 -10.85 10.86
N PHE A 318 3.56 -10.07 9.78
CA PHE A 318 2.82 -10.25 8.54
C PHE A 318 3.02 -11.66 7.98
N ALA A 319 4.26 -12.12 7.84
CA ALA A 319 4.58 -13.45 7.33
C ALA A 319 3.97 -14.56 8.21
N ILE A 320 4.07 -14.48 9.54
CA ILE A 320 3.54 -15.52 10.42
C ILE A 320 2.01 -15.59 10.36
N LEU A 321 1.32 -14.44 10.42
CA LEU A 321 -0.14 -14.37 10.50
C LEU A 321 -0.84 -14.55 9.15
N SER A 322 -0.17 -14.19 8.05
CA SER A 322 -0.75 -14.30 6.70
C SER A 322 -0.43 -15.62 6.00
N LEU A 323 0.57 -16.35 6.47
CA LEU A 323 0.93 -17.69 6.00
C LEU A 323 0.78 -18.72 7.13
N PRO A 324 -0.46 -18.99 7.59
CA PRO A 324 -0.68 -19.97 8.65
C PRO A 324 -0.27 -21.36 8.17
N MET A 325 0.41 -22.12 9.03
CA MET A 325 0.67 -23.54 8.81
C MET A 325 -0.40 -24.35 9.53
N SER A 326 -0.96 -25.33 8.84
CA SER A 326 -1.91 -26.30 9.38
C SER A 326 -1.24 -27.23 10.40
N PRO A 327 -2.02 -27.85 11.31
CA PRO A 327 -1.50 -28.84 12.25
C PRO A 327 -0.76 -30.00 11.57
N ASP A 328 -1.19 -30.42 10.39
CA ASP A 328 -0.55 -31.49 9.62
C ASP A 328 0.79 -31.04 9.02
N GLU A 329 0.86 -29.79 8.52
CA GLU A 329 2.10 -29.17 8.03
C GLU A 329 3.18 -29.04 9.12
N THR A 330 2.78 -29.00 10.40
CA THR A 330 3.68 -28.80 11.56
C THR A 330 4.02 -30.06 12.34
N ARG A 331 3.27 -31.16 12.18
CA ARG A 331 3.46 -32.43 12.91
C ARG A 331 4.32 -33.46 12.19
N GLU A 332 4.31 -33.48 10.86
CA GLU A 332 4.83 -34.61 10.07
C GLU A 332 6.18 -34.35 9.37
N ARG A 333 6.88 -33.24 9.65
CA ARG A 333 8.02 -32.81 8.81
C ARG A 333 9.29 -32.50 9.61
N ASP A 334 10.43 -32.79 8.99
CA ASP A 334 11.78 -32.29 9.34
C ASP A 334 11.88 -30.78 9.10
N LEU A 335 11.01 -29.99 9.74
CA LEU A 335 11.19 -28.55 9.80
C LEU A 335 12.54 -28.26 10.48
N PRO A 336 13.24 -27.18 10.10
CA PRO A 336 14.43 -26.78 10.86
C PRO A 336 14.05 -26.65 12.34
N ALA A 337 14.93 -27.09 13.24
CA ALA A 337 14.69 -26.95 14.68
C ALA A 337 14.35 -25.47 14.99
N GLY A 338 13.28 -25.22 15.74
CA GLY A 338 12.82 -23.84 15.97
C GLY A 338 11.59 -23.39 15.17
N TRP A 339 11.02 -24.22 14.29
CA TRP A 339 9.95 -23.82 13.36
C TRP A 339 8.56 -24.44 13.59
N ASN A 340 8.30 -25.03 14.76
CA ASN A 340 6.98 -25.58 15.06
C ASN A 340 5.93 -24.49 15.38
N ALA A 341 4.66 -24.89 15.52
CA ALA A 341 3.56 -23.96 15.76
C ALA A 341 3.75 -23.09 17.03
N GLN A 342 4.30 -23.67 18.10
CA GLN A 342 4.54 -22.97 19.37
C GLN A 342 5.67 -21.94 19.21
N GLU A 343 6.75 -22.30 18.53
CA GLU A 343 7.89 -21.40 18.30
C GLU A 343 7.50 -20.23 17.40
N ARG A 344 6.71 -20.49 16.34
CA ARG A 344 6.14 -19.43 15.50
C ARG A 344 5.24 -18.48 16.29
N ALA A 345 4.40 -19.01 17.19
CA ALA A 345 3.56 -18.18 18.04
C ALA A 345 4.39 -17.34 19.02
N GLY A 346 5.44 -17.92 19.61
CA GLY A 346 6.41 -17.21 20.47
C GLY A 346 7.12 -16.09 19.73
N LEU A 347 7.61 -16.37 18.52
CA LEU A 347 8.27 -15.40 17.65
C LEU A 347 7.31 -14.25 17.29
N CYS A 348 6.06 -14.56 16.95
CA CYS A 348 5.05 -13.54 16.67
C CYS A 348 4.82 -12.64 17.90
N ALA A 349 4.71 -13.21 19.10
CA ALA A 349 4.51 -12.46 20.34
C ALA A 349 5.71 -11.56 20.70
N GLU A 350 6.93 -12.05 20.47
CA GLU A 350 8.18 -11.31 20.64
C GLU A 350 8.20 -10.07 19.73
N TYR A 351 8.04 -10.27 18.42
CA TYR A 351 8.07 -9.17 17.45
C TYR A 351 6.87 -8.23 17.57
N THR A 352 5.72 -8.71 18.04
CA THR A 352 4.58 -7.86 18.44
C THR A 352 4.98 -6.89 19.54
N SER A 353 5.68 -7.38 20.57
CA SER A 353 6.11 -6.57 21.71
C SER A 353 7.22 -5.57 21.32
N LEU A 354 8.17 -6.00 20.48
CA LEU A 354 9.20 -5.12 19.92
C LEU A 354 8.59 -3.99 19.08
N LEU A 355 7.65 -4.32 18.19
CA LEU A 355 6.98 -3.32 17.36
C LEU A 355 6.16 -2.34 18.20
N ALA A 356 5.44 -2.83 19.21
CA ALA A 356 4.71 -1.96 20.14
C ALA A 356 5.64 -0.98 20.86
N ALA A 357 6.80 -1.45 21.33
CA ALA A 357 7.78 -0.60 22.00
C ALA A 357 8.34 0.50 21.08
N GLU A 358 8.65 0.17 19.82
CA GLU A 358 9.13 1.16 18.84
C GLU A 358 8.05 2.18 18.49
N LEU A 359 6.79 1.77 18.28
CA LEU A 359 5.70 2.71 18.00
C LEU A 359 5.40 3.63 19.20
N VAL A 360 5.49 3.12 20.44
CA VAL A 360 5.40 3.96 21.65
C VAL A 360 6.54 4.98 21.69
N HIS A 361 7.76 4.58 21.34
CA HIS A 361 8.89 5.50 21.30
C HIS A 361 8.67 6.63 20.29
N VAL A 362 8.20 6.29 19.10
CA VAL A 362 7.85 7.25 18.05
C VAL A 362 6.73 8.18 18.50
N LEU A 363 5.71 7.65 19.20
CA LEU A 363 4.64 8.46 19.80
C LEU A 363 5.17 9.53 20.75
N GLN A 364 6.19 9.20 21.54
CA GLN A 364 6.71 10.07 22.60
C GLN A 364 7.70 11.12 22.12
N LYS A 365 8.52 10.81 21.11
CA LYS A 365 9.64 11.68 20.71
C LYS A 365 9.33 12.69 19.61
N SER A 366 8.14 12.64 19.00
CA SER A 366 7.78 13.49 17.84
C SER A 366 8.90 13.53 16.79
N ASP A 367 9.55 12.39 16.56
CA ASP A 367 10.54 12.26 15.51
C ASP A 367 9.79 12.17 14.17
N HIS A 368 10.18 12.93 13.14
CA HIS A 368 9.60 12.91 11.77
C HIS A 368 9.73 11.55 11.01
N LEU A 369 9.76 10.41 11.71
CA LEU A 369 9.83 9.06 11.15
C LEU A 369 8.45 8.52 10.73
N ASP A 370 7.40 9.33 10.85
CA ASP A 370 6.01 8.87 10.90
C ASP A 370 5.43 8.48 9.53
N MET A 371 5.95 9.01 8.42
CA MET A 371 5.35 8.86 7.06
C MET A 371 5.14 7.40 6.62
N SER A 372 6.06 6.49 6.97
CA SER A 372 6.03 5.09 6.50
C SER A 372 5.45 4.09 7.52
N LEU A 373 4.87 4.59 8.62
CA LEU A 373 4.52 3.76 9.77
C LEU A 373 3.05 3.31 9.81
N CYS A 374 2.23 3.71 8.83
CA CYS A 374 0.84 3.27 8.72
C CYS A 374 0.73 1.74 8.61
N TRP A 375 1.45 1.12 7.67
CA TRP A 375 1.41 -0.34 7.49
C TRP A 375 1.99 -1.12 8.68
N PRO A 376 3.15 -0.74 9.26
CA PRO A 376 3.63 -1.34 10.51
C PRO A 376 2.63 -1.26 11.67
N ALA A 377 1.94 -0.12 11.84
CA ALA A 377 0.90 0.01 12.86
C ALA A 377 -0.29 -0.93 12.61
N ILE A 378 -0.65 -1.15 11.34
CA ILE A 378 -1.66 -2.14 10.96
C ILE A 378 -1.18 -3.57 11.30
N ALA A 379 0.07 -3.92 11.00
CA ALA A 379 0.62 -5.23 11.35
C ALA A 379 0.57 -5.48 12.86
N LEU A 380 0.93 -4.47 13.67
CA LEU A 380 0.77 -4.53 15.13
C LEU A 380 -0.70 -4.72 15.51
N GLY A 381 -1.61 -3.95 14.90
CA GLY A 381 -3.04 -4.04 15.15
C GLY A 381 -3.63 -5.43 14.89
N VAL A 382 -3.23 -6.08 13.80
CA VAL A 382 -3.67 -7.46 13.49
C VAL A 382 -3.14 -8.44 14.53
N SER A 383 -1.86 -8.36 14.88
CA SER A 383 -1.27 -9.23 15.92
C SER A 383 -1.88 -9.02 17.32
N ALA A 384 -2.40 -7.82 17.61
CA ALA A 384 -3.00 -7.48 18.88
C ALA A 384 -4.42 -8.05 19.08
N ALA A 385 -5.04 -8.68 18.06
CA ALA A 385 -6.39 -9.24 18.17
C ALA A 385 -6.49 -10.37 19.22
N GLY A 386 -5.42 -11.15 19.39
CA GLY A 386 -5.32 -12.20 20.43
C GLY A 386 -4.49 -11.80 21.66
N GLY A 387 -4.01 -10.56 21.73
CA GLY A 387 -3.04 -10.09 22.73
C GLY A 387 -3.62 -9.18 23.80
N PRO A 388 -2.77 -8.57 24.66
CA PRO A 388 -3.20 -7.64 25.69
C PRO A 388 -3.89 -6.40 25.10
N PRO A 389 -4.97 -5.87 25.73
CA PRO A 389 -5.67 -4.66 25.27
C PRO A 389 -4.78 -3.41 25.14
N ALA A 390 -3.65 -3.38 25.85
CA ALA A 390 -2.68 -2.28 25.78
C ALA A 390 -2.14 -2.04 24.37
N HIS A 391 -1.89 -3.10 23.60
CA HIS A 391 -1.38 -2.96 22.22
C HIS A 391 -2.43 -2.37 21.28
N GLN A 392 -3.71 -2.72 21.45
CA GLN A 392 -4.83 -2.14 20.68
C GLN A 392 -4.96 -0.62 20.95
N GLY A 393 -4.76 -0.21 22.20
CA GLY A 393 -4.73 1.20 22.60
C GLY A 393 -3.59 1.98 21.96
N VAL A 394 -2.36 1.42 21.97
CA VAL A 394 -1.19 2.02 21.32
C VAL A 394 -1.43 2.20 19.82
N VAL A 395 -1.94 1.17 19.14
CA VAL A 395 -2.22 1.22 17.69
C VAL A 395 -3.26 2.28 17.37
N SER A 396 -4.35 2.34 18.14
CA SER A 396 -5.40 3.33 17.94
C SER A 396 -4.86 4.75 18.11
N GLN A 397 -4.09 4.99 19.18
CA GLN A 397 -3.48 6.29 19.43
C GLN A 397 -2.51 6.68 18.30
N PHE A 398 -1.70 5.73 17.83
CA PHE A 398 -0.74 5.93 16.73
C PHE A 398 -1.44 6.33 15.44
N LEU A 399 -2.42 5.54 14.98
CA LEU A 399 -3.12 5.79 13.71
C LEU A 399 -3.91 7.11 13.74
N LEU A 400 -4.54 7.45 14.87
CA LEU A 400 -5.25 8.74 15.01
C LEU A 400 -4.30 9.93 14.99
N ARG A 401 -3.11 9.81 15.61
CA ARG A 401 -2.06 10.83 15.54
C ARG A 401 -1.56 10.98 14.10
N LEU A 402 -1.26 9.85 13.44
CA LEU A 402 -0.76 9.81 12.07
C LEU A 402 -1.72 10.48 11.08
N GLY A 403 -3.00 10.13 11.13
CA GLY A 403 -4.02 10.73 10.26
C GLY A 403 -4.17 12.24 10.51
N LYS A 404 -4.06 12.67 11.76
CA LYS A 404 -4.16 14.09 12.13
C LYS A 404 -2.95 14.89 11.63
N GLU A 405 -1.75 14.39 11.86
CA GLU A 405 -0.50 15.08 11.50
C GLU A 405 -0.32 15.14 9.98
N HIS A 406 -0.63 14.07 9.26
CA HIS A 406 -0.51 14.06 7.81
C HIS A 406 -1.72 14.71 7.12
N GLY A 407 -2.86 14.81 7.81
CA GLY A 407 -4.12 15.29 7.22
C GLY A 407 -4.72 14.30 6.23
N THR A 408 -4.58 13.00 6.50
CA THR A 408 -5.06 11.91 5.65
C THR A 408 -6.07 11.03 6.38
N VAL A 409 -7.07 10.55 5.64
CA VAL A 409 -8.15 9.68 6.11
C VAL A 409 -7.70 8.22 6.26
N ALA A 410 -6.67 7.79 5.51
CA ALA A 410 -6.23 6.39 5.47
C ALA A 410 -5.94 5.80 6.87
N PRO A 411 -5.20 6.46 7.79
CA PRO A 411 -4.98 5.95 9.14
C PRO A 411 -6.25 5.83 9.98
N TYR A 412 -7.18 6.79 9.86
CA TYR A 412 -8.48 6.71 10.54
C TYR A 412 -9.28 5.49 10.06
N LYS A 413 -9.27 5.24 8.74
CA LYS A 413 -9.95 4.07 8.18
C LYS A 413 -9.28 2.76 8.58
N ALA A 414 -7.95 2.72 8.63
CA ALA A 414 -7.21 1.58 9.16
C ALA A 414 -7.60 1.26 10.61
N ASN A 415 -7.72 2.30 11.45
CA ASN A 415 -8.18 2.15 12.83
C ASN A 415 -9.61 1.61 12.91
N GLU A 416 -10.53 2.10 12.08
CA GLU A 416 -11.91 1.58 12.02
C GLU A 416 -11.95 0.10 11.59
N VAL A 417 -11.13 -0.30 10.61
CA VAL A 417 -11.01 -1.71 10.19
C VAL A 417 -10.51 -2.58 11.34
N LEU A 418 -9.44 -2.15 12.03
CA LEU A 418 -8.88 -2.88 13.16
C LEU A 418 -9.87 -2.99 14.33
N GLN A 419 -10.62 -1.94 14.65
CA GLN A 419 -11.64 -1.98 15.70
C GLN A 419 -12.74 -2.99 15.40
N ARG A 420 -13.23 -3.03 14.15
CA ARG A 420 -14.19 -4.06 13.70
C ARG A 420 -13.59 -5.46 13.82
N PHE A 421 -12.33 -5.61 13.43
CA PHE A 421 -11.62 -6.88 13.52
C PHE A 421 -11.47 -7.36 14.96
N TRP A 422 -11.02 -6.50 15.89
CA TRP A 422 -10.90 -6.84 17.31
C TRP A 422 -12.24 -7.26 17.94
N GLN A 423 -13.33 -6.60 17.57
CA GLN A 423 -14.68 -6.94 18.03
C GLN A 423 -15.18 -8.28 17.47
N SER A 424 -14.67 -8.73 16.32
CA SER A 424 -15.09 -9.98 15.69
C SER A 424 -14.57 -11.24 16.40
N GLY A 425 -13.54 -11.12 17.24
CA GLY A 425 -12.86 -12.25 17.90
C GLY A 425 -12.04 -13.14 16.97
N LYS A 426 -11.91 -12.76 15.68
CA LYS A 426 -11.07 -13.45 14.70
C LYS A 426 -9.59 -13.05 14.90
N ALA A 427 -8.69 -13.88 14.37
CA ALA A 427 -7.24 -13.71 14.58
C ALA A 427 -6.39 -13.91 13.31
N SER A 428 -6.96 -14.33 12.18
CA SER A 428 -6.20 -14.49 10.94
C SER A 428 -5.97 -13.15 10.25
N TRP A 429 -4.88 -13.03 9.49
CA TRP A 429 -4.58 -11.79 8.76
C TRP A 429 -5.66 -11.43 7.74
N ASP A 430 -6.10 -12.41 6.94
CA ASP A 430 -7.11 -12.19 5.89
C ASP A 430 -8.49 -11.88 6.46
N ASP A 431 -8.82 -12.35 7.67
CA ASP A 431 -10.06 -12.01 8.37
C ASP A 431 -10.15 -10.53 8.76
N CYS A 432 -9.02 -9.82 8.85
CA CYS A 432 -8.98 -8.40 9.19
C CYS A 432 -9.52 -7.51 8.06
N PHE A 433 -9.41 -7.96 6.80
CA PHE A 433 -9.75 -7.15 5.64
C PHE A 433 -10.94 -7.77 4.91
N ASP A 434 -12.08 -7.06 4.88
CA ASP A 434 -13.28 -7.48 4.15
C ASP A 434 -13.18 -7.21 2.63
N ARG A 435 -12.26 -6.32 2.24
CA ARG A 435 -11.98 -5.93 0.86
C ARG A 435 -10.54 -5.42 0.73
N PRO A 436 -10.05 -5.16 -0.49
CA PRO A 436 -8.75 -4.56 -0.70
C PRO A 436 -8.69 -3.12 -0.19
N TYR A 437 -7.73 -2.85 0.70
CA TYR A 437 -7.40 -1.51 1.15
C TYR A 437 -6.00 -1.13 0.68
N ALA A 438 -5.83 0.14 0.30
CA ALA A 438 -4.51 0.74 0.08
C ALA A 438 -4.24 1.70 1.24
N PHE A 439 -3.56 1.22 2.28
CA PHE A 439 -3.16 2.06 3.41
C PHE A 439 -1.72 2.54 3.20
N PHE A 440 -1.61 3.71 2.57
CA PHE A 440 -0.36 4.38 2.27
C PHE A 440 -0.51 5.86 2.61
N THR A 441 0.47 6.46 3.28
CA THR A 441 0.40 7.84 3.79
C THR A 441 1.66 8.63 3.51
#